data_AF-A0A6G2DCV4-F1
#
_entry.id   AF-A0A6G2DCV4-F1
#
_cell.length_a   1.000
_cell.length_b   1.000
_cell.length_c   1.000
_cell.angle_alpha   90.00
_cell.angle_beta   90.00
_cell.angle_gamma   90.00
#
_symmetry.space_group_name_H-M   'P 1'
#
loop_
_entity.id
_entity.type
_entity.pdbx_description
1 polymer ?
#
loop_
_entity_poly.entity_id
_entity_poly.type
_entity_poly.pdbx_seq_one_letter_code
_entity_poly.pdbx_strand_id
1 'polypeptide(L)' 'MPIQNKTMLITYSDSLGNNLKDLYDNLEEHFGDAIGGVHLLPFFPSTGDRGFAPVDYDEVDSAFGDWEDVKRLGEKYYLM' A
#
# COMPACT_ATOMS: atom_id res chain seq x y z
N MET A 1 -0.50 -0.39 15.16
CA MET A 1 -1.81 -0.80 15.73
C MET A 1 -1.76 -2.28 16.09
N PRO A 2 -2.47 -2.74 17.14
CA PRO A 2 -2.62 -4.18 17.38
C PRO A 2 -3.40 -4.85 16.23
N ILE A 3 -3.11 -6.12 15.94
CA ILE A 3 -3.85 -6.89 14.94
C ILE A 3 -5.30 -7.01 15.39
N GLN A 4 -6.24 -6.65 14.50
CA GLN A 4 -7.68 -6.70 14.75
C GLN A 4 -8.33 -7.82 13.92
N ASN A 5 -9.39 -8.42 14.43
CA ASN A 5 -10.21 -9.37 13.67
C ASN A 5 -11.12 -8.62 12.68
N LYS A 6 -10.52 -8.17 11.57
CA LYS A 6 -11.14 -7.36 10.50
C LYS A 6 -10.70 -7.88 9.14
N THR A 7 -11.48 -7.57 8.10
CA THR A 7 -11.14 -7.90 6.71
C THR A 7 -9.87 -7.19 6.27
N MET A 8 -9.02 -7.91 5.53
CA MET A 8 -7.81 -7.41 4.89
C MET A 8 -8.00 -7.30 3.38
N LEU A 9 -7.54 -6.21 2.78
CA LEU A 9 -7.40 -6.06 1.33
C LEU A 9 -5.97 -6.40 0.92
N ILE A 10 -5.79 -7.14 -0.18
CA ILE A 10 -4.48 -7.34 -0.81
C ILE A 10 -4.48 -6.56 -2.13
N THR A 11 -3.52 -5.66 -2.32
CA THR A 11 -3.44 -4.83 -3.54
C THR A 11 -2.02 -4.39 -3.85
N TYR A 12 -1.74 -4.10 -5.12
CA TYR A 12 -0.57 -3.31 -5.50
C TYR A 12 -0.84 -1.82 -5.33
N SER A 13 0.23 -1.03 -5.24
CA SER A 13 0.21 0.44 -5.18
C SER A 13 -0.47 1.09 -6.39
N ASP A 14 -0.57 0.38 -7.52
CA ASP A 14 -1.01 0.89 -8.83
C ASP A 14 -2.21 0.12 -9.42
N SER A 15 -2.89 -0.72 -8.62
CA SER A 15 -4.02 -1.53 -9.12
C SER A 15 -5.40 -0.97 -8.74
N LEU A 16 -5.47 -0.05 -7.79
CA LEU A 16 -6.67 0.70 -7.41
C LEU A 16 -6.35 2.20 -7.48
N GLY A 17 -5.96 2.66 -8.67
CA GLY A 17 -5.33 3.97 -8.88
C GLY A 17 -4.01 3.80 -9.61
N ASN A 18 -3.21 4.87 -9.71
CA ASN A 18 -1.89 4.81 -10.37
C ASN A 18 -0.72 4.76 -9.38
N ASN A 19 -0.95 5.10 -8.11
CA ASN A 19 0.08 5.22 -7.06
C ASN A 19 -0.56 5.19 -5.67
N LEU A 20 0.26 5.32 -4.61
CA LEU A 20 -0.19 5.23 -3.21
C LEU A 20 -1.20 6.33 -2.80
N LYS A 21 -1.16 7.51 -3.43
CA LYS A 21 -2.11 8.60 -3.16
C LYS A 21 -3.48 8.26 -3.71
N ASP A 22 -3.53 7.84 -4.97
CA ASP A 22 -4.76 7.38 -5.61
C ASP A 22 -5.33 6.17 -4.86
N LEU A 23 -4.48 5.25 -4.42
CA LEU A 23 -4.88 4.11 -3.59
C LEU A 23 -5.55 4.61 -2.31
N TYR A 24 -4.90 5.49 -1.55
CA TYR A 24 -5.49 6.04 -0.32
C TYR A 24 -6.85 6.67 -0.59
N ASP A 25 -6.95 7.54 -1.61
CA ASP A 25 -8.19 8.26 -1.91
C ASP A 25 -9.30 7.28 -2.34
N ASN A 26 -8.99 6.25 -3.14
CA ASN A 26 -9.94 5.21 -3.53
C ASN A 26 -10.40 4.34 -2.35
N LEU A 27 -9.51 4.04 -1.39
CA LEU A 27 -9.88 3.32 -0.16
C LEU A 27 -10.86 4.14 0.69
N GLU A 28 -10.61 5.44 0.82
CA GLU A 28 -11.49 6.35 1.55
C GLU A 28 -12.85 6.51 0.88
N GLU A 29 -12.87 6.68 -0.45
CA GLU A 29 -14.10 6.97 -1.19
C GLU A 29 -15.00 5.73 -1.30
N HIS A 30 -14.42 4.55 -1.52
CA HIS A 30 -15.18 3.37 -1.94
C HIS A 30 -15.27 2.25 -0.89
N PHE A 31 -14.32 2.17 0.05
CA PHE A 31 -14.25 1.05 1.01
C PHE A 31 -14.54 1.48 2.45
N GLY A 32 -14.04 2.65 2.87
CA GLY A 32 -14.24 3.18 4.21
C GLY A 32 -13.94 2.15 5.30
N ASP A 33 -14.91 1.91 6.20
CA ASP A 33 -14.76 1.02 7.35
C ASP A 33 -14.91 -0.48 7.04
N ALA A 34 -15.09 -0.86 5.76
CA ALA A 34 -15.25 -2.26 5.36
C ALA A 34 -13.95 -3.08 5.51
N ILE A 35 -12.80 -2.42 5.47
CA ILE A 35 -11.47 -3.02 5.60
C ILE A 35 -10.76 -2.47 6.84
N GLY A 36 -10.09 -3.34 7.59
CA GLY A 36 -9.28 -2.96 8.76
C GLY A 36 -7.78 -2.92 8.48
N GLY A 37 -7.34 -3.48 7.35
CA GLY A 37 -5.95 -3.49 6.96
C GLY A 37 -5.74 -3.75 5.47
N VAL A 38 -4.52 -3.45 5.05
CA VAL A 38 -4.06 -3.56 3.66
C VAL A 38 -2.75 -4.35 3.67
N HIS A 39 -2.72 -5.45 2.95
CA HIS A 39 -1.48 -6.07 2.53
C HIS A 39 -1.04 -5.41 1.22
N LEU A 40 -0.01 -4.56 1.33
CA LEU A 40 0.50 -3.81 0.20
C LEU A 40 1.58 -4.66 -0.48
N LEU A 41 1.31 -5.06 -1.72
CA LEU A 41 2.27 -5.81 -2.52
C LEU A 41 3.52 -4.95 -2.82
N PRO A 42 4.66 -5.56 -3.18
CA PRO A 42 5.96 -4.88 -3.16
C PRO A 42 5.96 -3.54 -3.91
N PHE A 43 6.37 -2.49 -3.19
CA PHE A 43 6.39 -1.10 -3.64
C PHE A 43 7.79 -0.48 -3.64
N PHE A 44 8.81 -1.31 -3.43
CA PHE A 44 10.21 -0.95 -3.50
C PHE A 44 10.69 -0.90 -4.96
N PRO A 45 11.77 -0.16 -5.28
CA PRO A 45 12.44 -0.26 -6.57
C PRO A 45 12.78 -1.72 -6.87
N SER A 46 12.40 -2.19 -8.06
CA SER A 46 12.52 -3.59 -8.44
C SER A 46 12.95 -3.77 -9.89
N THR A 47 13.62 -4.88 -10.16
CA THR A 47 14.10 -5.23 -11.51
C THR A 47 13.26 -6.29 -12.20
N GLY A 48 12.19 -6.79 -11.58
CA GLY A 48 11.39 -7.86 -12.14
C GLY A 48 10.30 -8.40 -11.22
N ASP A 49 9.62 -9.43 -11.73
CA ASP A 49 8.58 -10.19 -11.03
C ASP A 49 7.54 -9.31 -10.32
N ARG A 50 7.09 -8.25 -11.00
CA ARG A 50 6.10 -7.27 -10.50
C ARG A 50 6.39 -6.78 -9.07
N GLY A 51 7.66 -6.47 -8.78
CA GLY A 51 8.08 -5.96 -7.48
C GLY A 51 8.76 -7.01 -6.59
N PHE A 52 8.69 -8.30 -6.91
CA PHE A 52 9.31 -9.38 -6.11
C PHE A 52 10.82 -9.59 -6.38
N ALA A 53 11.45 -8.73 -7.18
CA ALA A 53 12.91 -8.63 -7.33
C ALA A 53 13.46 -7.26 -6.87
N PRO A 54 13.27 -6.89 -5.57
CA PRO A 54 13.64 -5.58 -5.05
C PRO A 54 15.16 -5.38 -5.05
N VAL A 55 15.58 -4.15 -5.31
CA VAL A 55 17.00 -3.76 -5.32
C VAL A 55 17.39 -2.86 -4.15
N ASP A 56 16.44 -2.16 -3.56
CA ASP A 56 16.63 -1.30 -2.38
C ASP A 56 15.36 -1.33 -1.53
N TYR A 57 15.50 -1.54 -0.22
CA TYR A 57 14.39 -1.55 0.73
C TYR A 57 14.28 -0.27 1.56
N ASP A 58 15.27 0.62 1.46
CA ASP A 58 15.29 1.90 2.17
C ASP A 58 14.53 2.98 1.39
N GLU A 59 14.15 2.72 0.14
CA GLU A 59 13.42 3.62 -0.74
C GLU A 59 12.10 3.03 -1.22
N VAL A 60 11.07 3.87 -1.38
CA VAL A 60 9.86 3.53 -2.13
C VAL A 60 10.12 3.82 -3.61
N ASP A 61 9.61 2.98 -4.51
CA ASP A 61 9.72 3.26 -5.94
C ASP A 61 9.01 4.59 -6.25
N SER A 62 9.77 5.53 -6.82
CA SER A 62 9.26 6.86 -7.18
C SER A 62 8.03 6.86 -8.09
N ALA A 63 7.80 5.76 -8.82
CA ALA A 63 6.58 5.57 -9.60
C ALA A 63 5.32 5.44 -8.73
N PHE A 64 5.47 4.93 -7.50
CA PHE A 64 4.37 4.70 -6.55
C PHE A 64 4.25 5.79 -5.48
N GLY A 65 5.31 6.54 -5.18
CA GLY A 65 5.29 7.62 -4.21
C GLY A 65 6.53 7.63 -3.32
N ASP A 66 6.34 7.96 -2.05
CA ASP A 66 7.40 7.98 -1.03
C ASP A 66 6.96 7.33 0.31
N TRP A 67 7.86 7.34 1.29
CA TRP A 67 7.56 6.81 2.63
C TRP A 67 6.46 7.57 3.37
N GLU A 68 6.22 8.85 3.08
CA GLU A 68 5.13 9.59 3.70
C GLU A 68 3.77 9.08 3.19
N ASP A 69 3.68 8.70 1.91
CA ASP A 69 2.49 8.06 1.36
C ASP A 69 2.21 6.70 2.03
N VAL A 70 3.25 5.88 2.24
CA VAL A 70 3.13 4.59 2.97
C VAL A 70 2.73 4.82 4.44
N LYS A 71 3.33 5.80 5.12
CA LYS A 71 2.98 6.15 6.50
C LYS A 71 1.53 6.58 6.62
N ARG A 72 1.04 7.41 5.69
CA ARG A 72 -0.35 7.87 5.65
C ARG A 72 -1.34 6.70 5.56
N LEU A 73 -1.04 5.67 4.76
CA LEU A 73 -1.83 4.43 4.75
C LEU A 73 -1.78 3.72 6.11
N GLY A 74 -0.61 3.64 6.73
CA GLY A 74 -0.38 2.97 8.02
C GLY A 74 -0.97 3.68 9.24
N GLU A 75 -1.27 4.97 9.13
CA GLU A 75 -2.00 5.73 10.16
C GLU A 75 -3.47 5.32 10.25
N LYS A 76 -4.06 4.87 9.14
CA LYS A 76 -5.47 4.48 9.06
C LYS A 76 -5.71 2.98 9.02
N TYR A 77 -4.89 2.25 8.28
CA TYR A 77 -5.02 0.81 8.07
C TYR A 77 -3.89 0.03 8.73
N TYR A 78 -4.18 -1.17 9.21
CA TYR A 78 -3.10 -2.10 9.55
C TYR A 78 -2.37 -2.52 8.26
N LEU A 79 -1.08 -2.18 8.15
CA LEU A 79 -0.26 -2.52 6.98
C LEU A 79 0.50 -3.83 7.18
N MET A 80 0.51 -4.63 6.12
CA MET A 80 1.31 -5.86 5.96
C MET A 80 2.11 -5.83 4.67
#